data_AF-A0A1B6KP68-F1
#
_entry.id   AF-A0A1B6KP68-F1
#
_cell.length_a   1.000
_cell.length_b   1.000
_cell.length_c   1.000
_cell.angle_alpha   90.00
_cell.angle_beta   90.00
_cell.angle_gamma   90.00
#
_symmetry.space_group_name_H-M   'P 1'
#
loop_
_entity.id
_entity.type
_entity.pdbx_description
1 polymer ?
#
loop_
_entity_poly.entity_id
_entity_poly.type
_entity_poly.pdbx_seq_one_letter_code
_entity_poly.pdbx_strand_id
1 'polypeptide(L)'
;AESSPSSLAPCYNVSDVNNPGLTMGPVNSNCTAETKAKDGPCVSDLRGATDASPEITKSQPDVRILLAFGFYRYSDDLVNFTRSRDYATFLQTSDRAMGITIDGIINMASPSPLLSQYKDVPKDLLCSALKPSTWNTVHRECVHVVKVPANKTVEIICVSIGTHRPDGISHAIHLHGYDMSVIGMGVLNQSLPFNQSVIQLLQSITQDNKTQIPKDPVTKDVWSMPNGGYTIGRIYTDNPGFWYFHCHFAYHLDAGMSGVLQVGDEDTFPQPPPNFPTCGNYKPPL
;
A
#
# COMPACT_ATOMS: atom_id res chain seq x y z
N ALA A 1 -22.65 -41.13 -11.83
CA ALA A 1 -22.02 -41.43 -10.54
C ALA A 1 -21.45 -40.12 -10.01
N GLU A 2 -22.08 -39.56 -8.97
CA GLU A 2 -21.63 -38.31 -8.36
C GLU A 2 -20.34 -38.56 -7.60
N SER A 3 -19.25 -37.95 -8.06
CA SER A 3 -17.96 -37.99 -7.38
C SER A 3 -18.04 -37.12 -6.12
N SER A 4 -18.27 -37.75 -4.96
CA SER A 4 -18.12 -37.10 -3.67
C SER A 4 -16.62 -36.98 -3.33
N PRO A 5 -16.16 -35.89 -2.70
CA PRO A 5 -14.78 -35.76 -2.24
C PRO A 5 -14.40 -36.90 -1.28
N SER A 6 -13.21 -37.47 -1.44
CA SER A 6 -12.69 -38.56 -0.61
C SER A 6 -12.30 -38.12 0.81
N SER A 7 -12.29 -36.82 1.09
CA SER A 7 -12.01 -36.24 2.41
C SER A 7 -13.22 -35.51 2.95
N LEU A 8 -13.46 -35.66 4.25
CA LEU A 8 -14.40 -34.81 4.98
C LEU A 8 -14.00 -33.34 4.82
N ALA A 9 -14.98 -32.44 4.75
CA ALA A 9 -14.73 -31.02 4.80
C ALA A 9 -13.91 -30.70 6.07
N PRO A 10 -12.87 -29.86 5.99
CA PRO A 10 -12.13 -29.46 7.18
C PRO A 10 -13.10 -28.85 8.21
N CYS A 11 -13.23 -29.48 9.37
CA CYS A 11 -13.97 -28.91 10.49
C CYS A 11 -12.95 -28.30 11.47
N TYR A 12 -13.16 -27.05 11.84
CA TYR A 12 -12.41 -26.41 12.92
C TYR A 12 -13.02 -26.82 14.27
N ASN A 13 -12.17 -27.12 15.26
CA ASN A 13 -12.63 -27.41 16.61
C ASN A 13 -13.14 -26.12 17.26
N VAL A 14 -14.47 -25.95 17.29
CA VAL A 14 -15.13 -24.75 17.80
C VAL A 14 -14.80 -24.49 19.29
N SER A 15 -14.41 -25.51 20.07
CA SER A 15 -14.03 -25.33 21.47
C SER A 15 -12.77 -24.49 21.66
N ASP A 16 -11.81 -24.59 20.74
CA ASP A 16 -10.56 -23.82 20.80
C ASP A 16 -10.77 -22.37 20.32
N VAL A 17 -11.75 -22.15 19.44
CA VAL A 17 -12.20 -20.81 19.00
C VAL A 17 -12.88 -20.04 20.14
N ASN A 18 -13.53 -20.74 21.06
CA ASN A 18 -14.22 -20.14 22.21
C ASN A 18 -13.32 -19.85 23.41
N ASN A 19 -12.05 -20.26 23.36
CA ASN A 19 -11.06 -19.96 24.40
C ASN A 19 -9.73 -19.51 23.78
N PRO A 20 -9.73 -18.39 23.03
CA PRO A 20 -8.53 -17.93 22.36
C PRO A 20 -7.49 -17.54 23.42
N GLY A 21 -6.29 -18.13 23.35
CA GLY A 21 -5.21 -17.81 24.29
C GLY A 21 -4.80 -16.33 24.24
N LEU A 22 -4.73 -15.76 23.04
CA LEU A 22 -4.49 -14.34 22.82
C LEU A 22 -5.37 -13.84 21.66
N THR A 23 -6.25 -12.88 21.96
CA THR A 23 -7.00 -12.15 20.95
C THR A 23 -6.24 -10.88 20.59
N MET A 24 -5.99 -10.66 19.30
CA MET A 24 -5.39 -9.42 18.82
C MET A 24 -6.43 -8.32 18.75
N GLY A 25 -6.03 -7.10 19.10
CA GLY A 25 -6.86 -5.93 18.91
C GLY A 25 -7.20 -5.70 17.43
N PRO A 26 -8.33 -5.03 17.12
CA PRO A 26 -8.70 -4.69 15.75
C PRO A 26 -7.59 -3.93 15.01
N VAL A 27 -7.50 -4.12 13.70
CA VAL A 27 -6.51 -3.45 12.84
C VAL A 27 -6.58 -1.92 12.91
N ASN A 28 -7.77 -1.37 13.15
CA ASN A 28 -8.01 0.06 13.32
C ASN A 28 -7.89 0.52 14.77
N SER A 29 -7.35 -0.29 15.68
CA SER A 29 -7.18 0.15 17.07
C SER A 29 -6.26 1.36 17.15
N ASN A 30 -6.61 2.32 18.02
CA ASN A 30 -5.75 3.44 18.34
C ASN A 30 -4.56 3.06 19.25
N CYS A 31 -4.53 1.80 19.72
CA CYS A 31 -3.44 1.21 20.50
C CYS A 31 -3.06 1.99 21.76
N THR A 32 -4.05 2.59 22.43
CA THR A 32 -3.88 3.17 23.77
C THR A 32 -3.81 2.07 24.82
N ALA A 33 -3.35 2.40 26.04
CA ALA A 33 -3.37 1.44 27.15
C ALA A 33 -4.78 0.89 27.42
N GLU A 34 -5.81 1.73 27.25
CA GLU A 34 -7.21 1.35 27.41
C GLU A 34 -7.69 0.36 26.34
N THR A 35 -7.43 0.63 25.05
CA THR A 35 -7.85 -0.29 23.98
C THR A 35 -7.07 -1.59 24.00
N LYS A 36 -5.79 -1.57 24.41
CA LYS A 36 -5.03 -2.81 24.61
C LYS A 36 -5.57 -3.65 25.77
N ALA A 37 -5.98 -3.02 26.87
CA ALA A 37 -6.57 -3.74 27.99
C ALA A 37 -7.93 -4.37 27.64
N LYS A 38 -8.68 -3.72 26.75
CA LYS A 38 -10.02 -4.17 26.32
C LYS A 38 -9.97 -5.21 25.21
N ASP A 39 -9.19 -4.95 24.16
CA ASP A 39 -9.26 -5.68 22.89
C ASP A 39 -8.03 -6.58 22.66
N GLY A 40 -6.99 -6.47 23.50
CA GLY A 40 -5.73 -7.21 23.39
C GLY A 40 -4.61 -6.42 22.70
N PRO A 41 -3.43 -7.03 22.53
CA PRO A 41 -2.27 -6.36 21.93
C PRO A 41 -2.55 -5.95 20.48
N CYS A 42 -1.92 -4.85 20.07
CA CYS A 42 -2.04 -4.35 18.72
C CYS A 42 -1.14 -5.09 17.74
N VAL A 43 -1.45 -5.00 16.45
CA VAL A 43 -0.57 -5.47 15.37
C VAL A 43 0.82 -4.81 15.45
N SER A 44 0.89 -3.56 15.92
CA SER A 44 2.15 -2.84 16.16
C SER A 44 2.97 -3.33 17.37
N ASP A 45 2.37 -4.14 18.24
CA ASP A 45 3.05 -4.76 19.39
C ASP A 45 3.77 -6.07 18.99
N LEU A 46 3.43 -6.63 17.83
CA LEU A 46 4.08 -7.84 17.33
C LEU A 46 5.56 -7.58 17.05
N ARG A 47 6.36 -8.61 17.28
CA ARG A 47 7.80 -8.63 17.00
C ARG A 47 8.16 -9.83 16.15
N GLY A 48 9.22 -9.65 15.35
CA GLY A 48 9.81 -10.72 14.57
C GLY A 48 10.45 -11.76 15.47
N ALA A 49 10.57 -12.99 14.96
CA ALA A 49 11.29 -14.05 15.67
C ALA A 49 12.81 -13.84 15.68
N THR A 50 13.32 -12.95 14.81
CA THR A 50 14.74 -12.67 14.61
C THR A 50 14.98 -11.17 14.57
N ASP A 51 16.17 -10.76 15.00
CA ASP A 51 16.63 -9.38 14.85
C ASP A 51 16.73 -8.99 13.37
N ALA A 52 16.37 -7.75 13.06
CA ALA A 52 16.55 -7.16 11.74
C ALA A 52 18.02 -6.74 11.51
N SER A 53 18.36 -6.52 10.24
CA SER A 53 19.70 -6.13 9.86
C SER A 53 20.07 -4.72 10.36
N PRO A 54 21.37 -4.40 10.51
CA PRO A 54 21.83 -3.06 10.90
C PRO A 54 21.32 -1.94 9.99
N GLU A 55 21.14 -2.23 8.70
CA GLU A 55 20.60 -1.30 7.70
C GLU A 55 19.17 -0.88 8.04
N ILE A 56 18.36 -1.79 8.59
CA ILE A 56 16.98 -1.52 9.01
C ILE A 56 16.97 -0.78 10.36
N THR A 57 17.79 -1.22 11.31
CA THR A 57 17.76 -0.74 12.70
C THR A 57 18.55 0.55 12.95
N LYS A 58 19.27 1.08 11.95
CA LYS A 58 20.00 2.35 12.10
C LYS A 58 19.08 3.49 12.54
N SER A 59 19.60 4.50 13.22
CA SER A 59 18.76 5.57 13.79
C SER A 59 17.96 6.33 12.72
N GLN A 60 18.63 6.77 11.67
CA GLN A 60 18.06 7.57 10.59
C GLN A 60 18.09 6.81 9.27
N PRO A 61 17.01 6.82 8.47
CA PRO A 61 17.03 6.26 7.12
C PRO A 61 17.86 7.15 6.19
N ASP A 62 18.27 6.63 5.03
CA ASP A 62 18.95 7.46 4.02
C ASP A 62 17.94 8.32 3.25
N VAL A 63 16.74 7.78 3.03
CA VAL A 63 15.65 8.44 2.30
C VAL A 63 14.32 8.19 3.01
N ARG A 64 13.47 9.22 3.08
CA ARG A 64 12.07 9.08 3.48
C ARG A 64 11.17 9.36 2.28
N ILE A 65 10.18 8.51 2.09
CA ILE A 65 9.07 8.76 1.17
C ILE A 65 7.75 8.74 1.94
N LEU A 66 6.82 9.59 1.53
CA LEU A 66 5.48 9.67 2.06
C LEU A 66 4.51 9.28 0.94
N LEU A 67 3.64 8.32 1.23
CA LEU A 67 2.59 7.83 0.33
C LEU A 67 1.23 8.06 0.98
N ALA A 68 0.39 8.87 0.37
CA ALA A 68 -0.93 9.20 0.88
C ALA A 68 -2.03 8.50 0.08
N PHE A 69 -2.69 7.55 0.74
CA PHE A 69 -3.71 6.69 0.17
C PHE A 69 -5.08 7.31 0.39
N GLY A 70 -5.85 7.51 -0.68
CA GLY A 70 -7.14 8.17 -0.59
C GLY A 70 -8.14 7.71 -1.63
N PHE A 71 -9.23 8.46 -1.71
CA PHE A 71 -10.33 8.22 -2.62
C PHE A 71 -10.68 9.52 -3.32
N TYR A 72 -10.84 9.46 -4.64
CA TYR A 72 -11.41 10.51 -5.44
C TYR A 72 -12.84 10.14 -5.83
N ARG A 73 -13.79 11.03 -5.56
CA ARG A 73 -15.20 10.83 -5.90
C ARG A 73 -15.49 11.61 -7.18
N TYR A 74 -15.88 10.91 -8.23
CA TYR A 74 -16.32 11.56 -9.46
C TYR A 74 -17.67 12.27 -9.24
N SER A 75 -17.91 13.35 -9.99
CA SER A 75 -19.18 14.10 -9.94
C SER A 75 -20.34 13.30 -10.55
N ASP A 76 -21.56 13.60 -10.10
CA ASP A 76 -22.77 12.88 -10.50
C ASP A 76 -23.06 12.93 -12.02
N ASP A 77 -22.58 13.94 -12.73
CA ASP A 77 -22.77 14.08 -14.19
C ASP A 77 -22.03 13.00 -15.00
N LEU A 78 -20.82 12.63 -14.59
CA LEU A 78 -20.06 11.51 -15.16
C LEU A 78 -20.69 10.16 -14.79
N VAL A 79 -21.23 10.06 -13.56
CA VAL A 79 -21.90 8.86 -13.06
C VAL A 79 -23.22 8.60 -13.81
N ASN A 80 -23.98 9.65 -14.13
CA ASN A 80 -25.24 9.54 -14.86
C ASN A 80 -25.05 8.97 -16.28
N PHE A 81 -23.91 9.23 -16.93
CA PHE A 81 -23.56 8.60 -18.22
C PHE A 81 -23.37 7.07 -18.08
N THR A 82 -22.72 6.62 -17.01
CA THR A 82 -22.47 5.19 -16.74
C THR A 82 -23.68 4.42 -16.20
N ARG A 83 -24.74 5.13 -15.76
CA ARG A 83 -26.00 4.55 -15.27
C ARG A 83 -27.08 4.43 -16.35
N SER A 84 -26.80 4.85 -17.59
CA SER A 84 -27.69 4.51 -18.71
C SER A 84 -27.72 2.97 -18.83
N ARG A 85 -28.91 2.41 -19.12
CA ARG A 85 -29.08 0.94 -19.28
C ARG A 85 -28.29 0.37 -20.47
N ASP A 86 -27.60 1.22 -21.22
CA ASP A 86 -26.88 0.87 -22.43
C ASP A 86 -25.45 0.40 -22.15
N TYR A 87 -24.93 0.63 -20.92
CA TYR A 87 -23.58 0.24 -20.53
C TYR A 87 -23.60 -0.71 -19.32
N ALA A 88 -23.03 -1.89 -19.49
CA ALA A 88 -22.81 -2.81 -18.39
C ALA A 88 -21.71 -2.26 -17.47
N THR A 89 -22.03 -2.05 -16.20
CA THR A 89 -21.03 -1.71 -15.19
C THR A 89 -20.42 -2.99 -14.65
N PHE A 90 -19.09 -3.12 -14.75
CA PHE A 90 -18.34 -4.20 -14.15
C PHE A 90 -17.56 -3.62 -12.97
N LEU A 91 -17.71 -4.21 -11.78
CA LEU A 91 -16.98 -3.84 -10.55
C LEU A 91 -17.19 -2.39 -10.06
N GLN A 92 -18.43 -1.89 -10.02
CA GLN A 92 -18.75 -0.60 -9.37
C GLN A 92 -19.36 -0.82 -7.98
N THR A 93 -18.91 -0.07 -6.97
CA THR A 93 -19.61 -0.01 -5.67
C THR A 93 -21.00 0.61 -5.85
N SER A 94 -22.00 0.14 -5.09
CA SER A 94 -23.42 0.43 -5.33
C SER A 94 -23.80 1.90 -5.46
N ASP A 95 -23.05 2.81 -4.81
CA ASP A 95 -23.56 4.15 -4.58
C ASP A 95 -22.85 5.25 -5.40
N ARG A 96 -21.57 5.09 -5.78
CA ARG A 96 -20.77 6.15 -6.45
C ARG A 96 -19.63 5.58 -7.30
N ALA A 97 -19.31 6.24 -8.43
CA ALA A 97 -18.06 6.00 -9.14
C ALA A 97 -16.90 6.63 -8.34
N MET A 98 -15.83 5.86 -8.16
CA MET A 98 -14.70 6.27 -7.34
C MET A 98 -13.39 5.87 -7.99
N GLY A 99 -12.45 6.80 -8.05
CA GLY A 99 -11.04 6.52 -8.26
C GLY A 99 -10.36 6.36 -6.92
N ILE A 100 -9.34 5.52 -6.85
CA ILE A 100 -8.63 5.26 -5.59
C ILE A 100 -7.18 5.66 -5.78
N THR A 101 -6.71 6.57 -4.93
CA THR A 101 -5.50 7.35 -5.19
C THR A 101 -4.35 6.97 -4.28
N ILE A 102 -3.13 7.11 -4.81
CA ILE A 102 -1.90 7.26 -4.02
C ILE A 102 -1.28 8.60 -4.44
N ASP A 103 -1.07 9.50 -3.49
CA ASP A 103 -0.53 10.85 -3.71
C ASP A 103 -1.34 11.69 -4.72
N GLY A 104 -2.66 11.50 -4.71
CA GLY A 104 -3.59 12.13 -5.65
C GLY A 104 -3.49 11.57 -7.07
N ILE A 105 -2.84 10.43 -7.28
CA ILE A 105 -2.74 9.77 -8.58
C ILE A 105 -3.62 8.52 -8.58
N ILE A 106 -4.47 8.41 -9.60
CA ILE A 106 -5.15 7.16 -9.97
C ILE A 106 -4.21 6.46 -10.94
N ASN A 107 -3.55 5.39 -10.51
CA ASN A 107 -2.52 4.77 -11.34
C ASN A 107 -3.14 4.02 -12.52
N MET A 108 -2.59 4.27 -13.71
CA MET A 108 -2.93 3.54 -14.93
C MET A 108 -1.88 2.47 -15.22
N ALA A 109 -2.30 1.37 -15.83
CA ALA A 109 -1.35 0.38 -16.34
C ALA A 109 -0.48 1.00 -17.44
N SER A 110 0.83 0.75 -17.39
CA SER A 110 1.75 1.18 -18.44
C SER A 110 1.46 0.43 -19.75
N PRO A 111 1.48 1.10 -20.92
CA PRO A 111 1.26 0.46 -22.22
C PRO A 111 2.33 -0.57 -22.58
N SER A 112 3.53 -0.43 -21.99
CA SER A 112 4.64 -1.39 -22.09
C SER A 112 5.20 -1.72 -20.71
N PRO A 113 5.65 -2.96 -20.44
CA PRO A 113 6.26 -3.33 -19.16
C PRO A 113 7.45 -2.43 -18.82
N LEU A 114 7.41 -1.75 -17.67
CA LEU A 114 8.46 -0.84 -17.25
C LEU A 114 9.82 -1.52 -17.09
N LEU A 115 9.86 -2.76 -16.60
CA LEU A 115 11.14 -3.44 -16.36
C LEU A 115 11.84 -3.89 -17.66
N SER A 116 11.08 -4.38 -18.66
CA SER A 116 11.68 -4.93 -19.87
C SER A 116 11.64 -4.01 -21.10
N GLN A 117 10.70 -3.06 -21.12
CA GLN A 117 10.37 -2.23 -22.28
C GLN A 117 10.21 -0.76 -21.87
N TYR A 118 10.99 -0.29 -20.88
CA TYR A 118 10.90 1.07 -20.36
C TYR A 118 10.98 2.17 -21.45
N LYS A 119 11.81 1.94 -22.48
CA LYS A 119 12.02 2.87 -23.59
C LYS A 119 10.78 3.03 -24.47
N ASP A 120 9.88 2.06 -24.45
CA ASP A 120 8.64 2.06 -25.22
C ASP A 120 7.51 2.78 -24.47
N VAL A 121 7.73 3.18 -23.22
CA VAL A 121 6.75 3.90 -22.41
C VAL A 121 6.88 5.41 -22.66
N PRO A 122 5.80 6.07 -23.15
CA PRO A 122 5.78 7.51 -23.31
C PRO A 122 6.07 8.23 -21.99
N LYS A 123 7.06 9.14 -22.00
CA LYS A 123 7.53 9.82 -20.77
C LYS A 123 6.50 10.74 -20.14
N ASP A 124 5.60 11.27 -20.95
CA ASP A 124 4.47 12.09 -20.54
C ASP A 124 3.39 11.30 -19.77
N LEU A 125 3.37 9.97 -19.89
CA LEU A 125 2.52 9.10 -19.07
C LEU A 125 3.10 8.82 -17.68
N LEU A 126 4.41 9.01 -17.48
CA LEU A 126 5.05 8.80 -16.19
C LEU A 126 4.84 10.02 -15.29
N CYS A 127 4.47 9.80 -14.04
CA CYS A 127 4.24 10.88 -13.10
C CYS A 127 4.70 10.53 -11.68
N SER A 128 4.93 11.58 -10.90
CA SER A 128 5.19 11.49 -9.47
C SER A 128 4.13 12.25 -8.69
N ALA A 129 4.09 12.02 -7.37
CA ALA A 129 3.15 12.60 -6.41
C ALA A 129 2.70 14.04 -6.73
N LEU A 130 1.39 14.30 -6.61
CA LEU A 130 0.87 15.68 -6.61
C LEU A 130 1.31 16.42 -5.33
N LYS A 131 1.03 17.72 -5.28
CA LYS A 131 1.30 18.50 -4.06
C LYS A 131 0.50 17.93 -2.88
N PRO A 132 1.08 17.78 -1.68
CA PRO A 132 0.37 17.25 -0.52
C PRO A 132 -0.94 17.96 -0.20
N SER A 133 -1.00 19.27 -0.45
CA SER A 133 -2.20 20.08 -0.26
C SER A 133 -3.38 19.73 -1.17
N THR A 134 -3.16 18.95 -2.24
CA THR A 134 -4.18 18.64 -3.26
C THR A 134 -4.59 17.16 -3.30
N TRP A 135 -3.97 16.28 -2.50
CA TRP A 135 -4.21 14.83 -2.56
C TRP A 135 -5.66 14.39 -2.34
N ASN A 136 -6.48 15.24 -1.72
CA ASN A 136 -7.90 15.00 -1.43
C ASN A 136 -8.88 15.74 -2.36
N THR A 137 -8.39 16.59 -3.27
CA THR A 137 -9.23 17.50 -4.07
C THR A 137 -8.97 17.38 -5.57
N VAL A 138 -7.75 17.04 -5.96
CA VAL A 138 -7.33 16.91 -7.36
C VAL A 138 -6.83 15.49 -7.57
N HIS A 139 -7.22 14.89 -8.70
CA HIS A 139 -6.64 13.64 -9.16
C HIS A 139 -5.88 13.85 -10.48
N ARG A 140 -4.97 12.93 -10.78
CA ARG A 140 -4.35 12.75 -12.09
C ARG A 140 -4.33 11.26 -12.41
N GLU A 141 -4.63 10.92 -13.66
CA GLU A 141 -4.47 9.57 -14.18
C GLU A 141 -3.13 9.49 -14.94
N CYS A 142 -2.24 8.60 -14.52
CA CYS A 142 -0.90 8.40 -15.09
C CYS A 142 -0.24 7.14 -14.52
N VAL A 143 0.91 6.74 -15.05
CA VAL A 143 1.74 5.68 -14.48
C VAL A 143 2.53 6.28 -13.31
N HIS A 144 2.11 5.97 -12.08
CA HIS A 144 2.69 6.50 -10.86
C HIS A 144 4.03 5.81 -10.57
N VAL A 145 5.13 6.58 -10.65
CA VAL A 145 6.48 6.10 -10.35
C VAL A 145 7.09 6.91 -9.22
N VAL A 146 7.51 6.21 -8.17
CA VAL A 146 8.23 6.73 -7.02
C VAL A 146 9.68 6.23 -7.09
N LYS A 147 10.62 7.13 -7.34
CA LYS A 147 12.04 6.78 -7.49
C LYS A 147 12.78 6.87 -6.16
N VAL A 148 13.57 5.85 -5.85
CA VAL A 148 14.46 5.77 -4.68
C VAL A 148 15.84 5.24 -5.11
N PRO A 149 16.92 5.62 -4.40
CA PRO A 149 18.26 5.11 -4.69
C PRO A 149 18.40 3.62 -4.33
N ALA A 150 19.28 2.91 -5.04
CA ALA A 150 19.69 1.54 -4.68
C ALA A 150 20.71 1.53 -3.52
N ASN A 151 20.78 0.42 -2.80
CA ASN A 151 21.67 0.18 -1.66
C ASN A 151 21.52 1.21 -0.53
N LYS A 152 20.27 1.61 -0.26
CA LYS A 152 19.90 2.59 0.76
C LYS A 152 18.76 2.07 1.61
N THR A 153 18.74 2.50 2.87
CA THR A 153 17.58 2.30 3.73
C THR A 153 16.55 3.36 3.41
N VAL A 154 15.42 2.93 2.88
CA VAL A 154 14.27 3.78 2.59
C VAL A 154 13.22 3.56 3.67
N GLU A 155 12.81 4.65 4.32
CA GLU A 155 11.68 4.67 5.24
C GLU A 155 10.43 5.12 4.48
N ILE A 156 9.45 4.23 4.41
CA ILE A 156 8.18 4.42 3.71
C ILE A 156 7.13 4.76 4.75
N ILE A 157 6.56 5.95 4.64
CA ILE A 157 5.48 6.43 5.50
C ILE A 157 4.19 6.37 4.69
N CYS A 158 3.33 5.41 4.99
CA CYS A 158 2.01 5.32 4.39
C CYS A 158 0.99 6.01 5.29
N VAL A 159 0.15 6.88 4.74
CA VAL A 159 -0.94 7.55 5.47
C VAL A 159 -2.28 7.34 4.77
N SER A 160 -3.34 7.10 5.53
CA SER A 160 -4.70 6.97 5.03
C SER A 160 -5.40 8.32 5.13
N ILE A 161 -5.82 8.87 3.98
CA ILE A 161 -6.62 10.09 3.88
C ILE A 161 -8.05 9.76 4.30
N GLY A 162 -8.50 10.38 5.39
CA GLY A 162 -9.89 10.28 5.84
C GLY A 162 -10.03 10.42 7.34
N THR A 163 -11.28 10.50 7.79
CA THR A 163 -11.62 10.45 9.21
C THR A 163 -11.52 9.02 9.70
N HIS A 164 -10.79 8.83 10.79
CA HIS A 164 -10.65 7.52 11.44
C HIS A 164 -12.01 6.98 11.87
N ARG A 165 -12.27 5.73 11.49
CA ARG A 165 -13.42 4.95 11.93
C ARG A 165 -12.95 3.57 12.42
N PRO A 166 -13.35 3.12 13.63
CA PRO A 166 -13.01 1.78 14.11
C PRO A 166 -13.50 0.67 13.17
N ASP A 167 -14.70 0.86 12.60
CA ASP A 167 -15.34 0.01 11.59
C ASP A 167 -14.94 0.37 10.14
N GLY A 168 -14.01 1.31 9.97
CA GLY A 168 -13.56 1.77 8.67
C GLY A 168 -12.76 0.71 7.91
N ILE A 169 -12.73 0.82 6.59
CA ILE A 169 -11.92 -0.07 5.76
C ILE A 169 -10.44 0.28 5.99
N SER A 170 -9.66 -0.71 6.42
CA SER A 170 -8.19 -0.67 6.40
C SER A 170 -7.69 -1.11 5.04
N HIS A 171 -6.49 -0.67 4.66
CA HIS A 171 -5.88 -1.08 3.39
C HIS A 171 -4.78 -2.11 3.65
N ALA A 172 -4.84 -3.26 2.99
CA ALA A 172 -3.69 -4.16 2.90
C ALA A 172 -2.80 -3.68 1.75
N ILE A 173 -1.60 -3.20 2.03
CA ILE A 173 -0.66 -2.72 1.02
C ILE A 173 0.40 -3.79 0.80
N HIS A 174 0.58 -4.20 -0.45
CA HIS A 174 1.60 -5.14 -0.87
C HIS A 174 2.70 -4.41 -1.64
N LEU A 175 3.96 -4.77 -1.41
CA LEU A 175 5.12 -4.33 -2.19
C LEU A 175 5.82 -5.54 -2.79
N HIS A 176 6.02 -5.50 -4.09
CA HIS A 176 6.76 -6.54 -4.81
C HIS A 176 8.27 -6.36 -4.58
N GLY A 177 9.03 -7.46 -4.65
CA GLY A 177 10.49 -7.45 -4.63
C GLY A 177 11.16 -7.12 -3.29
N TYR A 178 10.38 -6.78 -2.26
CA TYR A 178 10.85 -6.42 -0.93
C TYR A 178 9.88 -6.87 0.15
N ASP A 179 10.44 -7.33 1.27
CA ASP A 179 9.71 -7.37 2.53
C ASP A 179 9.95 -6.07 3.30
N MET A 180 8.89 -5.48 3.85
CA MET A 180 8.97 -4.26 4.63
C MET A 180 9.02 -4.58 6.13
N SER A 181 10.04 -4.06 6.82
CA SER A 181 10.11 -4.10 8.28
C SER A 181 9.22 -3.00 8.86
N VAL A 182 8.10 -3.38 9.47
CA VAL A 182 7.14 -2.45 10.09
C VAL A 182 7.68 -1.96 11.43
N ILE A 183 7.97 -0.66 11.50
CA ILE A 183 8.59 -0.02 12.68
C ILE A 183 7.62 0.88 13.44
N GLY A 184 6.47 1.20 12.85
CA GLY A 184 5.44 2.00 13.51
C GLY A 184 4.10 1.89 12.81
N MET A 185 3.02 1.96 13.57
CA MET A 185 1.65 1.99 13.05
C MET A 185 0.76 2.65 14.08
N GLY A 186 -0.24 3.41 13.61
CA GLY A 186 -1.18 4.07 14.51
C GLY A 186 -2.23 4.86 13.77
N VAL A 187 -2.97 5.65 14.53
CA VAL A 187 -4.03 6.54 14.01
C VAL A 187 -3.50 7.98 13.99
N LEU A 188 -3.84 8.74 12.95
CA LEU A 188 -3.47 10.17 12.89
C LEU A 188 -4.27 10.97 13.92
N ASN A 189 -3.75 12.12 14.34
CA ASN A 189 -4.47 13.01 15.26
C ASN A 189 -5.75 13.56 14.61
N GLN A 190 -6.90 13.07 15.07
CA GLN A 190 -8.22 13.42 14.52
C GLN A 190 -8.73 14.80 14.96
N SER A 191 -8.06 15.45 15.93
CA SER A 191 -8.39 16.83 16.34
C SER A 191 -7.75 17.89 15.42
N LEU A 192 -6.92 17.47 14.46
CA LEU A 192 -6.25 18.34 13.51
C LEU A 192 -6.76 18.07 12.08
N PRO A 193 -6.77 19.08 11.20
CA PRO A 193 -6.90 18.86 9.76
C PRO A 193 -5.85 17.86 9.25
N PHE A 194 -6.21 17.03 8.26
CA PHE A 194 -5.35 15.97 7.73
C PHE A 194 -3.91 16.42 7.44
N ASN A 195 -3.72 17.54 6.72
CA ASN A 195 -2.38 18.03 6.41
C ASN A 195 -1.57 18.39 7.67
N GLN A 196 -2.23 18.91 8.71
CA GLN A 196 -1.58 19.25 9.98
C GLN A 196 -1.26 17.99 10.80
N SER A 197 -2.12 16.96 10.77
CA SER A 197 -1.84 15.70 11.45
C SER A 197 -0.68 14.93 10.80
N VAL A 198 -0.55 14.99 9.46
CA VAL A 198 0.62 14.47 8.74
C VAL A 198 1.89 15.25 9.11
N ILE A 199 1.86 16.58 9.15
CA ILE A 199 3.01 17.40 9.59
C ILE A 199 3.41 17.02 11.02
N GLN A 200 2.45 16.86 11.93
CA GLN A 200 2.70 16.44 13.32
C GLN A 200 3.37 15.06 13.37
N LEU A 201 2.92 14.10 12.55
CA LEU A 201 3.53 12.78 12.42
C LEU A 201 4.97 12.88 11.91
N LEU A 202 5.21 13.63 10.83
CA LEU A 202 6.56 13.79 10.29
C LEU A 202 7.50 14.44 11.31
N GLN A 203 7.03 15.44 12.06
CA GLN A 203 7.79 16.05 13.15
C GLN A 203 8.10 15.06 14.27
N SER A 204 7.16 14.18 14.63
CA SER A 204 7.40 13.19 15.69
C SER A 204 8.43 12.13 15.28
N ILE A 205 8.45 11.74 14.00
CA ILE A 205 9.41 10.78 13.44
C ILE A 205 10.80 11.39 13.26
N THR A 206 10.88 12.68 12.91
CA THR A 206 12.14 13.36 12.59
C THR A 206 12.84 13.99 13.80
N GLN A 207 12.14 14.24 14.91
CA GLN A 207 12.77 14.68 16.16
C GLN A 207 13.63 13.54 16.73
N ASP A 208 14.95 13.76 16.68
CA ASP A 208 16.10 12.84 16.87
C ASP A 208 16.15 11.92 18.13
N ASN A 209 15.07 11.76 18.90
CA ASN A 209 15.07 10.92 20.11
C ASN A 209 13.78 10.12 20.37
N LYS A 210 12.81 10.11 19.44
CA LYS A 210 11.48 9.52 19.71
C LYS A 210 11.20 8.18 19.06
N THR A 211 11.74 7.90 17.88
CA THR A 211 11.46 6.64 17.18
C THR A 211 12.47 5.58 17.59
N GLN A 212 12.22 4.89 18.72
CA GLN A 212 12.96 3.68 19.04
C GLN A 212 12.60 2.61 18.02
N ILE A 213 13.49 2.37 17.07
CA ILE A 213 13.34 1.29 16.09
C ILE A 213 13.49 -0.02 16.85
N PRO A 214 12.48 -0.91 16.84
CA PRO A 214 12.63 -2.24 17.43
C PRO A 214 13.83 -2.96 16.82
N LYS A 215 14.52 -3.79 17.59
CA LYS A 215 15.59 -4.65 17.06
C LYS A 215 15.03 -5.74 16.16
N ASP A 216 13.78 -6.13 16.42
CA ASP A 216 13.03 -7.26 15.89
C ASP A 216 11.69 -6.80 15.27
N PRO A 217 11.68 -5.87 14.30
CA PRO A 217 10.46 -5.45 13.63
C PRO A 217 9.87 -6.61 12.82
N VAL A 218 8.54 -6.71 12.79
CA VAL A 218 7.85 -7.66 11.91
C VAL A 218 8.15 -7.29 10.46
N THR A 219 8.65 -8.25 9.69
CA THR A 219 9.03 -8.08 8.29
C THR A 219 8.13 -8.93 7.41
N LYS A 220 7.49 -8.30 6.42
CA LYS A 220 6.50 -8.92 5.53
C LYS A 220 6.27 -8.09 4.27
N ASP A 221 5.82 -8.75 3.22
CA ASP A 221 5.48 -8.17 1.91
C ASP A 221 4.11 -7.46 1.88
N VAL A 222 3.21 -7.75 2.83
CA VAL A 222 1.88 -7.13 2.97
C VAL A 222 1.68 -6.55 4.36
N TRP A 223 1.38 -5.26 4.45
CA TRP A 223 1.07 -4.59 5.71
C TRP A 223 -0.30 -3.92 5.70
N SER A 224 -0.92 -3.87 6.87
CA SER A 224 -2.18 -3.16 7.06
C SER A 224 -1.90 -1.70 7.36
N MET A 225 -2.62 -0.82 6.67
CA MET A 225 -2.69 0.60 6.96
C MET A 225 -4.06 0.90 7.62
N PRO A 226 -4.09 1.29 8.90
CA PRO A 226 -5.33 1.61 9.61
C PRO A 226 -6.10 2.74 8.92
N ASN A 227 -7.43 2.68 8.99
CA ASN A 227 -8.30 3.73 8.47
C ASN A 227 -8.03 5.07 9.17
N GLY A 228 -7.77 6.14 8.41
CA GLY A 228 -7.41 7.45 8.99
C GLY A 228 -6.12 7.42 9.82
N GLY A 229 -5.27 6.42 9.58
CA GLY A 229 -4.04 6.18 10.31
C GLY A 229 -2.80 6.20 9.42
N TYR A 230 -1.74 5.59 9.93
CA TYR A 230 -0.45 5.50 9.28
C TYR A 230 0.25 4.17 9.54
N THR A 231 1.17 3.82 8.65
CA THR A 231 2.14 2.74 8.85
C THR A 231 3.50 3.24 8.38
N ILE A 232 4.52 2.99 9.18
CA ILE A 232 5.91 3.36 8.90
C ILE A 232 6.68 2.05 8.82
N GLY A 233 7.37 1.85 7.71
CA GLY A 233 8.25 0.72 7.53
C GLY A 233 9.55 1.10 6.86
N ARG A 234 10.50 0.18 6.90
CA ARG A 234 11.80 0.32 6.24
C ARG A 234 12.07 -0.85 5.32
N ILE A 235 12.72 -0.54 4.21
CA ILE A 235 13.32 -1.51 3.29
C ILE A 235 14.78 -1.11 3.08
N TYR A 236 15.63 -2.10 2.81
CA TYR A 236 16.96 -1.88 2.25
C TYR A 236 16.89 -2.15 0.74
N THR A 237 17.23 -1.16 -0.09
CA THR A 237 16.97 -1.20 -1.54
C THR A 237 18.06 -1.91 -2.34
N ASP A 238 18.35 -3.17 -1.99
CA ASP A 238 19.37 -4.02 -2.62
C ASP A 238 18.93 -4.76 -3.89
N ASN A 239 17.68 -4.53 -4.33
CA ASN A 239 17.08 -5.16 -5.50
C ASN A 239 16.67 -4.10 -6.55
N PRO A 240 17.61 -3.61 -7.39
CA PRO A 240 17.31 -2.60 -8.41
C PRO A 240 16.27 -3.05 -9.43
N GLY A 241 15.34 -2.16 -9.79
CA GLY A 241 14.28 -2.47 -10.74
C GLY A 241 13.02 -1.62 -10.55
N PHE A 242 11.94 -2.05 -11.18
CA PHE A 242 10.60 -1.49 -11.04
C PHE A 242 9.72 -2.46 -10.27
N TRP A 243 9.29 -2.05 -9.07
CA TRP A 243 8.54 -2.90 -8.15
C TRP A 243 7.15 -2.37 -7.92
N TYR A 244 6.15 -3.18 -8.27
CA TYR A 244 4.77 -2.77 -8.10
C TYR A 244 4.39 -2.74 -6.62
N PHE A 245 3.66 -1.72 -6.20
CA PHE A 245 3.04 -1.69 -4.89
C PHE A 245 1.58 -1.27 -5.03
N HIS A 246 0.71 -1.91 -4.27
CA HIS A 246 -0.72 -1.72 -4.43
C HIS A 246 -1.53 -2.15 -3.22
N CYS A 247 -2.77 -1.68 -3.16
CA CYS A 247 -3.72 -2.29 -2.24
C CYS A 247 -4.08 -3.71 -2.72
N HIS A 248 -4.09 -4.67 -1.81
CA HIS A 248 -4.38 -6.08 -2.07
C HIS A 248 -5.89 -6.40 -2.02
N PHE A 249 -6.74 -5.37 -2.06
CA PHE A 249 -8.16 -5.50 -2.36
C PHE A 249 -8.36 -5.29 -3.86
N ALA A 250 -8.87 -6.32 -4.55
CA ALA A 250 -8.95 -6.34 -6.01
C ALA A 250 -9.66 -5.10 -6.58
N TYR A 251 -10.76 -4.66 -5.97
CA TYR A 251 -11.45 -3.42 -6.36
C TYR A 251 -10.58 -2.17 -6.18
N HIS A 252 -9.82 -2.08 -5.09
CA HIS A 252 -8.93 -0.93 -4.87
C HIS A 252 -7.78 -0.90 -5.89
N LEU A 253 -7.19 -2.07 -6.19
CA LEU A 253 -6.19 -2.21 -7.23
C LEU A 253 -6.74 -1.79 -8.60
N ASP A 254 -7.89 -2.33 -8.99
CA ASP A 254 -8.56 -2.05 -10.28
C ASP A 254 -8.93 -0.56 -10.42
N ALA A 255 -9.41 0.06 -9.35
CA ALA A 255 -9.74 1.50 -9.32
C ALA A 255 -8.51 2.43 -9.15
N GLY A 256 -7.28 1.89 -9.26
CA GLY A 256 -6.05 2.68 -9.39
C GLY A 256 -5.19 2.84 -8.13
N MET A 257 -5.49 2.15 -7.02
CA MET A 257 -4.71 2.21 -5.77
C MET A 257 -3.40 1.43 -5.86
N SER A 258 -2.52 1.91 -6.72
CA SER A 258 -1.24 1.30 -7.00
C SER A 258 -0.19 2.31 -7.43
N GLY A 259 1.04 1.85 -7.54
CA GLY A 259 2.16 2.61 -8.07
C GLY A 259 3.37 1.70 -8.25
N VAL A 260 4.46 2.29 -8.73
CA VAL A 260 5.70 1.58 -9.00
C VAL A 260 6.83 2.24 -8.25
N LEU A 261 7.53 1.46 -7.41
CA LEU A 261 8.77 1.87 -6.78
C LEU A 261 9.93 1.58 -7.75
N GLN A 262 10.54 2.62 -8.29
CA GLN A 262 11.77 2.50 -9.08
C GLN A 262 12.97 2.57 -8.14
N VAL A 263 13.74 1.48 -8.05
CA VAL A 263 14.95 1.38 -7.25
C VAL A 263 16.17 1.48 -8.14
N GLY A 264 16.92 2.57 -8.04
CA GLY A 264 18.10 2.83 -8.87
C GLY A 264 17.79 3.41 -10.25
N ASP A 265 18.81 3.41 -11.10
CA ASP A 265 18.76 3.93 -12.47
C ASP A 265 18.59 2.79 -13.47
N GLU A 266 17.86 3.02 -14.56
CA GLU A 266 17.46 1.96 -15.51
C GLU A 266 18.64 1.27 -16.19
N ASP A 267 19.75 1.97 -16.36
CA ASP A 267 21.00 1.43 -16.91
C ASP A 267 21.68 0.43 -15.96
N THR A 268 21.27 0.41 -14.69
CA THR A 268 21.72 -0.57 -13.69
C THR A 268 20.88 -1.85 -13.66
N PHE A 269 19.76 -1.89 -14.40
CA PHE A 269 18.83 -3.02 -14.33
C PHE A 269 19.29 -4.19 -15.20
N PRO A 270 18.97 -5.44 -14.81
CA PRO A 270 19.26 -6.60 -15.64
C PRO A 270 18.55 -6.47 -17.00
N GLN A 271 19.27 -6.80 -18.07
CA GLN A 271 18.68 -6.80 -19.40
C GLN A 271 17.64 -7.93 -19.51
N PRO A 272 16.56 -7.73 -20.28
CA PRO A 272 15.61 -8.79 -20.56
C PRO A 272 16.29 -10.02 -21.17
N PRO A 273 15.85 -11.24 -20.83
CA PRO A 273 16.36 -12.45 -21.46
C PRO A 273 16.23 -12.41 -22.99
N PRO A 274 17.09 -13.13 -23.74
CA PRO A 274 16.92 -13.27 -25.18
C PRO A 274 15.51 -13.78 -25.52
N ASN A 275 14.88 -13.19 -26.55
CA ASN A 275 13.52 -13.50 -27.00
C ASN A 275 12.41 -13.24 -25.96
N PHE A 276 12.64 -12.36 -24.98
CA PHE A 276 11.59 -11.93 -24.07
C PHE A 276 10.42 -11.29 -24.85
N PRO A 277 9.15 -11.65 -24.57
CA PRO A 277 8.00 -11.10 -25.29
C PRO A 277 7.89 -9.58 -25.17
N THR A 278 7.68 -8.92 -26.31
CA THR A 278 7.38 -7.48 -26.38
C THR A 278 5.87 -7.24 -26.52
N CYS A 279 5.40 -6.06 -26.13
CA CYS A 279 4.02 -5.65 -26.37
C CYS A 279 3.70 -5.74 -27.87
N GLY A 280 2.49 -6.23 -28.18
CA GLY A 280 2.10 -6.53 -29.55
C GLY A 280 2.56 -7.89 -30.10
N ASN A 281 3.30 -8.71 -29.32
CA ASN A 281 3.70 -10.06 -29.75
C ASN A 281 2.55 -11.09 -29.64
N TYR A 282 1.51 -10.82 -28.85
CA TYR A 282 0.31 -11.66 -28.79
C TYR A 282 -0.69 -11.19 -29.86
N LYS A 283 -0.46 -11.61 -31.11
CA LYS A 283 -1.49 -11.53 -32.14
C LYS A 283 -2.26 -12.85 -32.09
N PRO A 284 -3.58 -12.86 -31.84
CA PRO A 284 -4.35 -14.08 -32.00
C PRO A 284 -4.17 -14.59 -33.44
N PRO A 285 -4.15 -15.92 -33.68
CA PRO A 285 -4.18 -16.44 -35.03
C PRO A 285 -5.40 -15.86 -35.75
N LEU A 286 -5.15 -15.29 -36.93
CA LEU A 286 -6.20 -14.78 -37.82
C LEU A 286 -7.01 -15.93 -38.41
#